data_AF-A0A437A5C2-F1
#
_entry.id   AF-A0A437A5C2-F1
#
_cell.length_a   1.000
_cell.length_b   1.000
_cell.length_c   1.000
_cell.angle_alpha   90.00
_cell.angle_beta   90.00
_cell.angle_gamma   90.00
#
_symmetry.space_group_name_H-M   'P 1'
#
loop_
_entity.id
_entity.type
_entity.pdbx_description
1 polymer ?
#
loop_
_entity_poly.entity_id
_entity_poly.type
_entity_poly.pdbx_seq_one_letter_code
_entity_poly.pdbx_strand_id
1 'polypeptide(L)'
;MAKQSPLKVAFGAIFFMSICFFLYNFEAIGTTSTTSRSKHIESLDTSTTSSSTSLPTSTKPKPTNVKSKKPAAASKTNKPSAPTIDPKNLDVEQIEADFPMGYKNPRTWFQPLPAPNERNLLQILTAEQRELLPSLASQAQLSQKQLSKINTFYGINREGGWQDHIESLDDDGLAPLTKWAQKYVYDHQHPASCEGKTFYILEEKTPWYGLGAAVRVIFRELELAISVGRILVLDPKNPPGGHLMSNDCGEYRGRNASLECVLEDITSCAAYATPENSVREIPPNTVPGGNKFVPPLPAVALTMYMKETGLALSGAFLRYWWHAQMYAYVFRPNPQTLARMVEMRMNKTLHTAVDTNVRDKDGKAKLHTVPFPLPPSTLSMHIRHGDKAIEGRLISTRDYIVTAERFILRNPITYRKRAFVTTEDPGAIEEIKKTTGINPVGTAYSNPNWYWSYSNIPRFDGSPFQNLRLSVNRTDAMIMHIMQLWMAVECDAFVGNRNSNWNKLIDSIRCTLMDKCRAPYLDAGYSADWLHFP
;
A
#
# COMPACT_ATOMS: atom_id res chain seq x y z
N MET A 1 15.30 -34.50 -47.38
CA MET A 1 14.41 -33.66 -46.53
C MET A 1 14.43 -34.20 -45.11
N ALA A 2 14.87 -33.42 -44.11
CA ALA A 2 14.94 -33.89 -42.73
C ALA A 2 13.60 -33.65 -42.00
N LYS A 3 13.00 -34.71 -41.46
CA LYS A 3 11.77 -34.61 -40.64
C LYS A 3 12.06 -33.81 -39.36
N GLN A 4 11.42 -32.66 -39.18
CA GLN A 4 11.46 -31.92 -37.91
C GLN A 4 10.71 -32.70 -36.83
N SER A 5 11.13 -32.60 -35.56
CA SER A 5 10.43 -33.31 -34.49
C SER A 5 9.08 -32.65 -34.19
N PRO A 6 8.03 -33.43 -33.85
CA PRO A 6 6.70 -32.89 -33.56
C PRO A 6 6.70 -31.82 -32.46
N LEU A 7 7.60 -31.96 -31.48
CA LEU A 7 7.76 -31.03 -30.37
C LEU A 7 8.19 -29.62 -30.81
N LYS A 8 9.01 -29.50 -31.87
CA LYS A 8 9.41 -28.20 -32.43
C LYS A 8 8.27 -27.53 -33.20
N VAL A 9 7.45 -28.32 -33.89
CA VAL A 9 6.25 -27.82 -34.57
C VAL A 9 5.23 -27.33 -33.55
N ALA A 10 5.02 -28.07 -32.45
CA ALA A 10 4.14 -27.67 -31.35
C ALA A 10 4.60 -26.36 -30.67
N PHE A 11 5.90 -26.23 -30.34
CA PHE A 11 6.42 -24.98 -29.78
C PHE A 11 6.31 -23.79 -30.74
N GLY A 12 6.57 -24.00 -32.04
CA GLY A 12 6.36 -22.98 -33.07
C GLY A 12 4.90 -22.54 -33.17
N ALA A 13 3.96 -23.49 -33.14
CA ALA A 13 2.53 -23.20 -33.18
C ALA A 13 2.05 -22.44 -31.94
N ILE A 14 2.49 -22.82 -30.73
CA ILE A 14 2.13 -22.11 -29.49
C ILE A 14 2.66 -20.67 -29.52
N PHE A 15 3.93 -20.47 -29.89
CA PHE A 15 4.53 -19.14 -30.00
C PHE A 15 3.83 -18.27 -31.06
N PHE A 16 3.51 -18.84 -32.22
CA PHE A 16 2.79 -18.14 -33.28
C PHE A 16 1.36 -17.77 -32.86
N MET A 17 0.62 -18.68 -32.22
CA MET A 17 -0.72 -18.40 -31.67
C MET A 17 -0.69 -17.33 -30.59
N SER A 18 0.34 -17.30 -29.72
CA SER A 18 0.53 -16.21 -28.75
C SER A 18 0.75 -14.86 -29.45
N ILE A 19 1.56 -14.80 -30.50
CA ILE A 19 1.76 -13.57 -31.29
C ILE A 19 0.45 -13.13 -31.97
N CYS A 20 -0.29 -14.06 -32.60
CA CYS A 20 -1.59 -13.76 -33.21
C CYS A 20 -2.59 -13.25 -32.17
N PHE A 21 -2.61 -13.81 -30.95
CA PHE A 21 -3.47 -13.34 -29.87
C PHE A 21 -3.08 -11.92 -29.41
N PHE A 22 -1.79 -11.62 -29.30
CA PHE A 22 -1.30 -10.26 -28.97
C PHE A 22 -1.64 -9.24 -30.07
N LEU A 23 -1.49 -9.60 -31.35
CA LEU A 23 -1.82 -8.70 -32.47
C LEU A 23 -3.33 -8.47 -32.61
N TYR A 24 -4.15 -9.51 -32.44
CA TYR A 24 -5.61 -9.39 -32.48
C TYR A 24 -6.15 -8.46 -31.38
N ASN A 25 -5.60 -8.53 -30.17
CA ASN A 25 -5.93 -7.60 -29.08
C ASN A 25 -5.45 -6.15 -29.35
N PHE A 26 -4.48 -5.94 -30.25
CA PHE A 26 -4.04 -4.60 -30.65
C PHE A 26 -4.94 -3.98 -31.72
N GLU A 27 -5.40 -4.76 -32.71
CA GLU A 27 -6.34 -4.26 -33.73
C GLU A 27 -7.75 -3.99 -33.16
N ALA A 28 -8.17 -4.74 -32.13
CA ALA A 28 -9.46 -4.52 -31.44
C ALA A 28 -9.56 -3.15 -30.72
N ILE A 29 -8.45 -2.42 -30.57
CA ILE A 29 -8.40 -1.08 -29.94
C ILE A 29 -8.33 0.04 -31.01
N GLY A 30 -8.18 -0.30 -32.29
CA GLY A 30 -7.87 0.67 -33.36
C GLY A 30 -9.03 1.15 -34.25
N THR A 31 -10.24 0.57 -34.15
CA THR A 31 -11.24 0.65 -35.24
C THR A 31 -12.62 1.20 -34.86
N THR A 32 -12.68 2.37 -34.21
CA THR A 32 -13.91 3.22 -34.17
C THR A 32 -13.59 4.70 -34.29
N SER A 33 -13.07 5.14 -35.45
CA SER A 33 -12.98 6.56 -35.80
C SER A 33 -12.85 6.77 -37.32
N THR A 34 -13.98 6.82 -38.02
CA THR A 34 -14.06 7.28 -39.41
C THR A 34 -15.25 8.22 -39.60
N THR A 35 -15.01 9.55 -39.55
CA THR A 35 -15.91 10.50 -40.23
C THR A 35 -15.16 11.71 -40.79
N SER A 36 -15.50 12.02 -42.04
CA SER A 36 -14.89 12.93 -42.99
C SER A 36 -14.71 14.40 -42.58
N ARG A 37 -13.47 14.87 -42.62
CA ARG A 37 -12.94 15.92 -43.55
C ARG A 37 -13.85 17.12 -43.94
N SER A 38 -13.41 18.32 -43.59
CA SER A 38 -13.48 19.56 -44.41
C SER A 38 -12.29 20.46 -44.01
N LYS A 39 -11.22 20.62 -44.80
CA LYS A 39 -11.05 21.60 -45.90
C LYS A 39 -11.43 23.05 -45.54
N HIS A 40 -10.43 23.82 -45.10
CA HIS A 40 -10.19 25.17 -45.63
C HIS A 40 -8.67 25.44 -45.70
N ILE A 41 -8.26 26.19 -46.72
CA ILE A 41 -6.90 26.69 -46.97
C ILE A 41 -7.04 28.21 -47.09
N GLU A 42 -6.11 28.95 -46.46
CA GLU A 42 -5.61 30.31 -46.75
C GLU A 42 -4.85 30.76 -45.48
N SER A 43 -3.52 30.76 -45.44
CA SER A 43 -2.57 31.76 -46.00
C SER A 43 -2.59 33.11 -45.27
N LEU A 44 -1.53 33.40 -44.50
CA LEU A 44 -0.62 34.54 -44.71
C LEU A 44 0.54 34.50 -43.67
N ASP A 45 1.79 34.48 -44.15
CA ASP A 45 2.87 35.48 -43.93
C ASP A 45 2.81 36.42 -42.69
N THR A 46 3.91 36.85 -42.04
CA THR A 46 5.37 36.74 -42.27
C THR A 46 6.19 37.15 -41.01
N SER A 47 7.52 37.04 -41.09
CA SER A 47 8.62 37.60 -40.23
C SER A 47 9.32 36.59 -39.28
N THR A 48 10.48 36.01 -39.60
CA THR A 48 11.86 36.55 -39.82
C THR A 48 12.49 37.06 -38.51
N THR A 49 13.34 36.30 -37.83
CA THR A 49 14.83 36.27 -37.99
C THR A 49 15.37 35.07 -37.16
N SER A 50 16.16 34.10 -37.64
CA SER A 50 17.51 34.10 -38.21
C SER A 50 18.68 34.38 -37.25
N SER A 51 19.34 33.31 -36.74
CA SER A 51 20.80 33.28 -36.57
C SER A 51 21.33 31.84 -36.46
N SER A 52 22.24 31.47 -37.37
CA SER A 52 22.89 30.16 -37.49
C SER A 52 24.24 30.10 -36.80
N THR A 53 24.67 28.92 -36.31
CA THR A 53 26.08 28.48 -36.41
C THR A 53 26.20 26.95 -36.37
N SER A 54 27.36 26.42 -36.77
CA SER A 54 27.51 25.10 -37.41
C SER A 54 28.31 24.03 -36.64
N LEU A 55 28.10 22.76 -37.02
CA LEU A 55 28.98 21.58 -36.87
C LEU A 55 30.44 21.84 -37.35
N PRO A 56 31.48 21.00 -37.03
CA PRO A 56 31.51 19.51 -37.08
C PRO A 56 32.36 18.81 -35.96
N THR A 57 32.75 17.52 -35.92
CA THR A 57 32.69 16.35 -36.87
C THR A 57 32.72 14.97 -36.13
N SER A 58 32.12 13.93 -36.75
CA SER A 58 32.51 12.49 -36.76
C SER A 58 33.54 11.88 -35.79
N THR A 59 33.18 10.76 -35.13
CA THR A 59 34.03 9.52 -35.11
C THR A 59 33.22 8.23 -34.84
N LYS A 60 33.59 7.12 -35.48
CA LYS A 60 33.07 5.73 -35.26
C LYS A 60 33.94 4.96 -34.26
N PRO A 61 33.44 3.84 -33.70
CA PRO A 61 34.19 2.58 -33.84
C PRO A 61 33.37 1.34 -34.24
N LYS A 62 34.09 0.23 -34.51
CA LYS A 62 33.64 -1.06 -35.06
C LYS A 62 32.92 -1.98 -34.05
N PRO A 63 32.14 -2.99 -34.52
CA PRO A 63 31.62 -4.08 -33.69
C PRO A 63 32.65 -5.20 -33.46
N THR A 64 32.57 -5.87 -32.31
CA THR A 64 33.40 -7.03 -31.94
C THR A 64 32.62 -8.34 -31.97
N ASN A 65 33.24 -9.38 -32.55
CA ASN A 65 32.72 -10.74 -32.60
C ASN A 65 32.58 -11.40 -31.22
N VAL A 66 31.50 -12.14 -30.99
CA VAL A 66 31.44 -13.20 -29.96
C VAL A 66 30.98 -14.51 -30.62
N LYS A 67 31.78 -15.57 -30.47
CA LYS A 67 31.54 -16.89 -31.06
C LYS A 67 30.52 -17.69 -30.22
N SER A 68 29.65 -18.40 -30.90
CA SER A 68 28.75 -19.39 -30.29
C SER A 68 29.51 -20.67 -29.87
N LYS A 69 29.10 -21.28 -28.75
CA LYS A 69 29.45 -22.66 -28.38
C LYS A 69 28.16 -23.45 -28.08
N LYS A 70 28.11 -24.70 -28.56
CA LYS A 70 27.01 -25.64 -28.32
C LYS A 70 27.08 -26.25 -26.89
N PRO A 71 25.95 -26.71 -26.33
CA PRO A 71 25.87 -27.32 -25.01
C PRO A 71 26.25 -28.81 -25.03
N ALA A 72 26.60 -29.36 -23.86
CA ALA A 72 26.84 -30.78 -23.65
C ALA A 72 26.04 -31.31 -22.44
N ALA A 73 25.50 -32.52 -22.61
CA ALA A 73 25.02 -33.50 -21.62
C ALA A 73 24.10 -33.05 -20.46
N ALA A 74 22.88 -33.59 -20.45
CA ALA A 74 21.98 -33.54 -19.30
C ALA A 74 22.33 -34.62 -18.26
N SER A 75 22.10 -34.33 -16.97
CA SER A 75 22.10 -35.32 -15.88
C SER A 75 20.99 -35.05 -14.87
N LYS A 76 20.12 -36.06 -14.70
CA LYS A 76 19.25 -36.39 -13.56
C LYS A 76 18.64 -35.22 -12.75
N THR A 77 17.35 -35.01 -12.97
CA THR A 77 16.47 -34.12 -12.20
C THR A 77 16.25 -34.58 -10.76
N ASN A 78 16.87 -33.89 -9.80
CA ASN A 78 16.30 -33.70 -8.46
C ASN A 78 15.50 -32.38 -8.45
N LYS A 79 14.46 -32.29 -7.62
CA LYS A 79 13.71 -31.03 -7.41
C LYS A 79 14.68 -29.90 -7.03
N PRO A 80 14.58 -28.69 -7.61
CA PRO A 80 15.35 -27.56 -7.13
C PRO A 80 14.88 -27.21 -5.72
N SER A 81 15.75 -27.34 -4.73
CA SER A 81 15.72 -26.43 -3.60
C SER A 81 15.84 -25.00 -4.14
N ALA A 82 15.18 -24.03 -3.51
CA ALA A 82 15.36 -22.62 -3.87
C ALA A 82 16.87 -22.30 -3.95
N PRO A 83 17.34 -21.65 -5.03
CA PRO A 83 18.76 -21.41 -5.21
C PRO A 83 19.26 -20.54 -4.05
N THR A 84 20.27 -21.02 -3.34
CA THR A 84 21.00 -20.21 -2.37
C THR A 84 21.66 -19.06 -3.14
N ILE A 85 21.03 -17.89 -3.13
CA ILE A 85 21.57 -16.70 -3.77
C ILE A 85 22.85 -16.33 -3.00
N ASP A 86 24.01 -16.42 -3.65
CA ASP A 86 25.25 -15.87 -3.12
C ASP A 86 25.04 -14.35 -2.90
N PRO A 87 25.22 -13.81 -1.68
CA PRO A 87 25.03 -12.40 -1.39
C PRO A 87 25.83 -11.46 -2.31
N LYS A 88 26.91 -11.94 -2.95
CA LYS A 88 27.75 -11.20 -3.89
C LYS A 88 27.13 -11.01 -5.28
N ASN A 89 26.07 -11.75 -5.60
CA ASN A 89 25.40 -11.72 -6.91
C ASN A 89 24.07 -10.95 -6.87
N LEU A 90 23.81 -10.21 -5.78
CA LEU A 90 22.72 -9.24 -5.69
C LEU A 90 23.18 -7.88 -6.20
N ASP A 91 22.23 -7.02 -6.52
CA ASP A 91 22.48 -5.63 -6.95
C ASP A 91 22.79 -4.76 -5.72
N VAL A 92 23.98 -4.96 -5.13
CA VAL A 92 24.40 -4.34 -3.86
C VAL A 92 24.83 -2.87 -4.02
N GLU A 93 25.00 -2.40 -5.25
CA GLU A 93 25.64 -1.11 -5.58
C GLU A 93 25.10 0.06 -4.76
N GLN A 94 23.78 0.14 -4.55
CA GLN A 94 23.20 1.28 -3.85
C GLN A 94 23.40 1.25 -2.32
N ILE A 95 23.66 0.10 -1.71
CA ILE A 95 24.01 0.02 -0.27
C ILE A 95 25.51 0.20 -0.12
N GLU A 96 26.30 -0.45 -0.97
CA GLU A 96 27.76 -0.36 -0.94
C GLU A 96 28.29 1.02 -1.39
N ALA A 97 27.53 1.79 -2.18
CA ALA A 97 27.86 3.19 -2.48
C ALA A 97 27.63 4.13 -1.28
N ASP A 98 26.57 3.91 -0.48
CA ASP A 98 26.30 4.70 0.73
C ASP A 98 27.27 4.29 1.87
N PHE A 99 27.47 2.98 2.06
CA PHE A 99 28.37 2.38 3.04
C PHE A 99 28.93 1.05 2.51
N PRO A 100 30.14 1.02 1.92
CA PRO A 100 30.73 -0.23 1.45
C PRO A 100 30.85 -1.22 2.61
N MET A 101 30.61 -2.51 2.35
CA MET A 101 30.75 -3.56 3.35
C MET A 101 32.16 -3.54 3.95
N GLY A 102 32.28 -3.07 5.20
CA GLY A 102 33.57 -2.79 5.83
C GLY A 102 34.02 -1.32 5.80
N TYR A 103 33.11 -0.35 5.64
CA TYR A 103 33.37 1.07 5.87
C TYR A 103 34.00 1.27 7.25
N LYS A 104 35.32 1.47 7.26
CA LYS A 104 36.05 2.04 8.38
C LYS A 104 36.13 3.53 8.10
N ASN A 105 35.67 4.36 9.03
CA ASN A 105 35.90 5.80 8.91
C ASN A 105 37.43 6.01 8.79
N PRO A 106 37.94 6.63 7.71
CA PRO A 106 39.39 6.77 7.52
C PRO A 106 40.04 7.66 8.58
N ARG A 107 39.25 8.37 9.39
CA ARG A 107 39.71 9.17 10.52
C ARG A 107 39.81 8.28 11.77
N THR A 108 41.02 7.95 12.17
CA THR A 108 41.35 7.11 13.34
C THR A 108 40.81 7.66 14.68
N TRP A 109 40.51 8.96 14.75
CA TRP A 109 39.86 9.61 15.90
C TRP A 109 38.34 9.47 15.93
N PHE A 110 37.70 9.01 14.86
CA PHE A 110 36.27 8.68 14.85
C PHE A 110 36.05 7.26 15.38
N GLN A 111 36.32 7.08 16.67
CA GLN A 111 35.97 5.85 17.38
C GLN A 111 34.51 5.93 17.83
N PRO A 112 33.69 4.89 17.63
CA PRO A 112 32.34 4.88 18.18
C PRO A 112 32.41 4.85 19.71
N LEU A 113 31.56 5.66 20.34
CA LEU A 113 31.45 5.68 21.79
C LEU A 113 30.98 4.31 22.32
N PRO A 114 31.52 3.83 23.46
CA PRO A 114 31.01 2.63 24.09
C PRO A 114 29.57 2.83 24.56
N ALA A 115 28.80 1.75 24.62
CA ALA A 115 27.45 1.79 25.19
C ALA A 115 27.49 2.29 26.64
N PRO A 116 26.56 3.17 27.06
CA PRO A 116 26.54 3.69 28.42
C PRO A 116 26.28 2.56 29.43
N ASN A 117 27.08 2.52 30.51
CA ASN A 117 26.80 1.62 31.62
C ASN A 117 25.72 2.25 32.52
N GLU A 118 24.46 1.92 32.23
CA GLU A 118 23.27 2.41 32.94
C GLU A 118 23.38 2.25 34.46
N ARG A 119 23.91 1.13 34.97
CA ARG A 119 24.05 0.92 36.43
C ARG A 119 25.01 1.92 37.06
N ASN A 120 26.15 2.17 36.42
CA ASN A 120 27.11 3.17 36.90
C ASN A 120 26.51 4.58 36.81
N LEU A 121 25.76 4.88 35.74
CA LEU A 121 25.06 6.17 35.60
C LEU A 121 24.02 6.37 36.72
N LEU A 122 23.20 5.36 37.04
CA LEU A 122 22.21 5.43 38.12
C LEU A 122 22.84 5.58 39.52
N GLN A 123 24.07 5.11 39.71
CA GLN A 123 24.81 5.26 40.97
C GLN A 123 25.31 6.70 41.20
N ILE A 124 25.73 7.41 40.15
CA ILE A 124 26.24 8.79 40.26
C ILE A 124 25.15 9.87 40.36
N LEU A 125 23.88 9.52 40.12
CA LEU A 125 22.76 10.46 40.28
C LEU A 125 22.47 10.76 41.76
N THR A 126 22.05 12.00 42.04
CA THR A 126 21.50 12.39 43.35
C THR A 126 20.13 11.74 43.61
N ALA A 127 19.62 11.84 44.84
CA ALA A 127 18.26 11.39 45.16
C ALA A 127 17.20 12.11 44.30
N GLU A 128 17.23 13.45 44.28
CA GLU A 128 16.35 14.30 43.48
C GLU A 128 16.39 13.95 41.98
N GLN A 129 17.58 13.72 41.41
CA GLN A 129 17.72 13.32 40.01
C GLN A 129 17.11 11.94 39.73
N ARG A 130 17.17 11.00 40.68
CA ARG A 130 16.52 9.68 40.54
C ARG A 130 15.00 9.78 40.65
N GLU A 131 14.47 10.70 41.44
CA GLU A 131 13.02 10.96 41.55
C GLU A 131 12.43 11.53 40.24
N LEU A 132 13.22 12.20 39.41
CA LEU A 132 12.80 12.65 38.08
C LEU A 132 12.66 11.50 37.06
N LEU A 133 13.41 10.40 37.20
CA LEU A 133 13.48 9.35 36.17
C LEU A 133 12.13 8.71 35.79
N PRO A 134 11.21 8.40 36.73
CA PRO A 134 9.90 7.85 36.38
C PRO A 134 9.06 8.82 35.53
N SER A 135 9.11 10.13 35.81
CA SER A 135 8.36 11.13 35.05
C SER A 135 8.93 11.27 33.63
N LEU A 136 10.26 11.31 33.50
CA LEU A 136 10.95 11.31 32.19
C LEU A 136 10.69 10.03 31.39
N ALA A 137 10.69 8.86 32.03
CA ALA A 137 10.35 7.58 31.39
C ALA A 137 8.89 7.54 30.92
N SER A 138 7.97 8.19 31.66
CA SER A 138 6.56 8.28 31.26
C SER A 138 6.34 9.10 29.98
N GLN A 139 7.19 10.09 29.70
CA GLN A 139 7.16 10.89 28.46
C GLN A 139 7.54 10.09 27.21
N ALA A 140 8.15 8.92 27.34
CA ALA A 140 8.42 8.01 26.23
C ALA A 140 7.21 7.14 25.83
N GLN A 141 6.10 7.22 26.58
CA GLN A 141 4.84 6.56 26.24
C GLN A 141 3.98 7.43 25.33
N LEU A 142 2.94 6.84 24.73
CA LEU A 142 1.93 7.61 24.00
C LEU A 142 1.22 8.59 24.94
N SER A 143 1.04 9.84 24.49
CA SER A 143 0.20 10.81 25.18
C SER A 143 -1.26 10.34 25.22
N GLN A 144 -2.03 10.82 26.21
CA GLN A 144 -3.46 10.49 26.31
C GLN A 144 -4.24 10.90 25.04
N LYS A 145 -3.85 11.99 24.37
CA LYS A 145 -4.43 12.40 23.08
C LYS A 145 -4.18 11.34 21.99
N GLN A 146 -2.95 10.83 21.87
CA GLN A 146 -2.62 9.78 20.89
C GLN A 146 -3.33 8.46 21.21
N LEU A 147 -3.39 8.06 22.49
CA LEU A 147 -4.12 6.86 22.91
C LEU A 147 -5.62 6.97 22.60
N SER A 148 -6.24 8.13 22.85
CA SER A 148 -7.65 8.39 22.51
C SER A 148 -7.92 8.31 21.01
N LYS A 149 -7.04 8.86 20.16
CA LYS A 149 -7.15 8.73 18.70
C LYS A 149 -7.12 7.27 18.26
N ILE A 150 -6.17 6.48 18.77
CA ILE A 150 -6.07 5.05 18.44
C ILE A 150 -7.31 4.28 18.94
N ASN A 151 -7.79 4.56 20.15
CA ASN A 151 -9.01 3.93 20.68
C ASN A 151 -10.23 4.22 19.79
N THR A 152 -10.50 5.49 19.47
CA THR A 152 -11.64 5.87 18.61
C THR A 152 -11.52 5.34 17.18
N PHE A 153 -10.30 5.24 16.63
CA PHE A 153 -10.02 4.60 15.34
C PHE A 153 -10.35 3.09 15.34
N TYR A 154 -10.17 2.42 16.49
CA TYR A 154 -10.63 1.05 16.73
C TYR A 154 -12.11 0.95 17.16
N GLY A 155 -12.84 2.06 17.26
CA GLY A 155 -14.21 2.10 17.79
C GLY A 155 -14.33 1.94 19.31
N ILE A 156 -13.21 1.83 20.03
CA ILE A 156 -13.17 1.72 21.50
C ILE A 156 -13.58 3.07 22.09
N ASN A 157 -14.71 3.08 22.81
CA ASN A 157 -15.31 4.28 23.40
C ASN A 157 -15.53 5.42 22.37
N ARG A 158 -15.78 5.08 21.09
CA ARG A 158 -16.14 6.08 20.08
C ARG A 158 -17.60 6.48 20.27
N GLU A 159 -17.82 7.76 20.57
CA GLU A 159 -19.12 8.39 20.43
C GLU A 159 -19.35 8.71 18.94
N GLY A 160 -20.54 8.37 18.43
CA GLY A 160 -20.89 8.63 17.03
C GLY A 160 -20.25 7.68 16.00
N GLY A 161 -20.24 8.14 14.75
CA GLY A 161 -19.78 7.40 13.58
C GLY A 161 -18.33 7.69 13.20
N TRP A 162 -17.98 7.33 11.97
CA TRP A 162 -16.67 7.66 11.41
C TRP A 162 -16.45 9.16 11.19
N GLN A 163 -17.51 9.92 10.96
CA GLN A 163 -17.41 11.36 10.73
C GLN A 163 -17.01 12.07 12.02
N ASP A 164 -17.60 11.71 13.17
CA ASP A 164 -17.19 12.22 14.48
C ASP A 164 -15.73 11.89 14.81
N HIS A 165 -15.27 10.68 14.43
CA HIS A 165 -13.85 10.33 14.54
C HIS A 165 -12.96 11.20 13.64
N ILE A 166 -13.30 11.40 12.36
CA ILE A 166 -12.54 12.24 11.43
C ILE A 166 -12.46 13.69 11.94
N GLU A 167 -13.55 14.25 12.47
CA GLU A 167 -13.55 15.62 13.01
C GLU A 167 -12.68 15.76 14.28
N SER A 168 -12.49 14.68 15.04
CA SER A 168 -11.61 14.64 16.23
C SER A 168 -10.10 14.64 15.92
N LEU A 169 -9.71 14.43 14.66
CA LEU A 169 -8.31 14.37 14.21
C LEU A 169 -7.72 15.77 13.99
N ASP A 170 -6.39 15.89 14.08
CA ASP A 170 -5.67 17.15 13.86
C ASP A 170 -5.47 17.41 12.35
N ASP A 171 -5.99 18.54 11.84
CA ASP A 171 -5.93 18.91 10.42
C ASP A 171 -4.51 18.90 9.84
N ASP A 172 -3.53 19.32 10.65
CA ASP A 172 -2.10 19.31 10.31
C ASP A 172 -1.56 17.91 9.98
N GLY A 173 -2.14 16.86 10.56
CA GLY A 173 -1.75 15.48 10.30
C GLY A 173 -2.57 14.81 9.20
N LEU A 174 -3.68 15.39 8.76
CA LEU A 174 -4.49 14.88 7.65
C LEU A 174 -3.94 15.32 6.29
N ALA A 175 -4.42 14.70 5.22
CA ALA A 175 -4.33 15.29 3.89
C ALA A 175 -5.19 16.59 3.84
N PRO A 176 -4.81 17.60 3.02
CA PRO A 176 -5.54 18.86 2.95
C PRO A 176 -7.03 18.65 2.66
N LEU A 177 -7.91 19.43 3.31
CA LEU A 177 -9.36 19.36 3.13
C LEU A 177 -10.02 17.99 3.40
N THR A 178 -9.36 17.01 4.05
CA THR A 178 -9.94 15.67 4.30
C THR A 178 -11.32 15.75 4.98
N LYS A 179 -11.48 16.55 6.04
CA LYS A 179 -12.75 16.71 6.77
C LYS A 179 -13.91 17.11 5.85
N TRP A 180 -13.69 18.19 5.09
CA TRP A 180 -14.62 18.66 4.05
C TRP A 180 -14.89 17.59 2.98
N ALA A 181 -13.86 16.90 2.49
CA ALA A 181 -13.99 15.91 1.42
C ALA A 181 -14.77 14.67 1.89
N GLN A 182 -14.48 14.13 3.08
CA GLN A 182 -15.21 13.02 3.67
C GLN A 182 -16.67 13.38 3.92
N LYS A 183 -16.94 14.57 4.47
CA LYS A 183 -18.30 15.08 4.64
C LYS A 183 -19.04 15.25 3.32
N TYR A 184 -18.39 15.82 2.29
CA TYR A 184 -18.98 15.99 0.96
C TYR A 184 -19.41 14.66 0.32
N VAL A 185 -18.58 13.62 0.42
CA VAL A 185 -18.91 12.28 -0.08
C VAL A 185 -20.02 11.63 0.74
N TYR A 186 -19.98 11.79 2.06
CA TYR A 186 -21.01 11.26 2.95
C TYR A 186 -22.38 11.93 2.72
N ASP A 187 -22.45 13.26 2.69
CA ASP A 187 -23.70 14.00 2.45
C ASP A 187 -24.30 13.69 1.06
N HIS A 188 -23.45 13.39 0.07
CA HIS A 188 -23.88 12.93 -1.25
C HIS A 188 -24.50 11.52 -1.20
N GLN A 189 -23.85 10.59 -0.52
CA GLN A 189 -24.27 9.19 -0.43
C GLN A 189 -25.36 8.94 0.63
N HIS A 190 -25.51 9.81 1.62
CA HIS A 190 -26.46 9.72 2.73
C HIS A 190 -27.27 11.03 2.86
N PRO A 191 -28.01 11.44 1.82
CA PRO A 191 -28.83 12.65 1.88
C PRO A 191 -29.98 12.49 2.89
N ALA A 192 -30.46 13.62 3.43
CA ALA A 192 -31.59 13.64 4.35
C ALA A 192 -32.90 13.07 3.78
N SER A 193 -33.04 13.01 2.45
CA SER A 193 -34.06 12.22 1.76
C SER A 193 -33.48 11.55 0.51
N CYS A 194 -33.87 10.29 0.33
CA CYS A 194 -33.57 9.45 -0.83
C CYS A 194 -34.63 9.57 -1.95
N GLU A 195 -35.74 10.27 -1.69
CA GLU A 195 -36.82 10.48 -2.66
C GLU A 195 -36.36 11.38 -3.82
N GLY A 196 -36.78 11.05 -5.05
CA GLY A 196 -36.38 11.76 -6.26
C GLY A 196 -34.89 11.67 -6.62
N LYS A 197 -34.09 10.90 -5.87
CA LYS A 197 -32.68 10.64 -6.19
C LYS A 197 -32.57 9.66 -7.35
N THR A 198 -31.42 9.72 -8.05
CA THR A 198 -31.07 8.77 -9.10
C THR A 198 -29.83 8.01 -8.70
N PHE A 199 -29.74 6.75 -9.14
CA PHE A 199 -28.78 5.79 -8.60
C PHE A 199 -27.86 5.24 -9.68
N TYR A 200 -26.68 4.78 -9.26
CA TYR A 200 -25.79 3.93 -10.05
C TYR A 200 -25.63 2.59 -9.32
N ILE A 201 -26.09 1.50 -9.95
CA ILE A 201 -25.95 0.14 -9.44
C ILE A 201 -24.62 -0.45 -9.87
N LEU A 202 -23.78 -0.80 -8.91
CA LEU A 202 -22.51 -1.48 -9.12
C LEU A 202 -22.64 -2.99 -8.86
N GLU A 203 -22.44 -3.76 -9.92
CA GLU A 203 -22.34 -5.22 -9.91
C GLU A 203 -20.88 -5.70 -9.90
N GLU A 204 -20.62 -6.86 -9.31
CA GLU A 204 -19.31 -7.53 -9.36
C GLU A 204 -19.03 -8.05 -10.78
N LYS A 205 -18.09 -7.40 -11.47
CA LYS A 205 -17.63 -7.78 -12.81
C LYS A 205 -16.39 -8.66 -12.79
N THR A 206 -15.72 -8.85 -11.65
CA THR A 206 -14.39 -9.48 -11.57
C THR A 206 -14.14 -10.20 -10.23
N PRO A 207 -14.74 -11.39 -10.01
CA PRO A 207 -14.77 -12.10 -8.73
C PRO A 207 -13.44 -12.80 -8.33
N TRP A 208 -12.30 -12.32 -8.82
CA TRP A 208 -10.95 -12.81 -8.46
C TRP A 208 -10.05 -11.74 -7.86
N TYR A 209 -10.52 -10.50 -7.74
CA TYR A 209 -9.75 -9.41 -7.12
C TYR A 209 -9.54 -9.61 -5.61
N GLY A 210 -8.31 -9.42 -5.13
CA GLY A 210 -8.05 -9.26 -3.69
C GLY A 210 -8.65 -7.95 -3.14
N LEU A 211 -8.78 -7.85 -1.81
CA LEU A 211 -9.48 -6.74 -1.12
C LEU A 211 -9.14 -5.35 -1.67
N GLY A 212 -7.85 -4.99 -1.73
CA GLY A 212 -7.43 -3.66 -2.20
C GLY A 212 -7.75 -3.37 -3.67
N ALA A 213 -7.97 -4.39 -4.50
CA ALA A 213 -8.46 -4.24 -5.87
C ALA A 213 -9.99 -4.14 -5.92
N ALA A 214 -10.73 -4.92 -5.13
CA ALA A 214 -12.19 -4.82 -5.03
C ALA A 214 -12.63 -3.44 -4.50
N VAL A 215 -11.98 -2.94 -3.44
CA VAL A 215 -12.18 -1.58 -2.91
C VAL A 215 -11.85 -0.52 -3.97
N ARG A 216 -10.80 -0.75 -4.78
CA ARG A 216 -10.44 0.14 -5.89
C ARG A 216 -11.52 0.19 -6.99
N VAL A 217 -12.20 -0.91 -7.27
CA VAL A 217 -13.35 -0.90 -8.19
C VAL A 217 -14.46 -0.04 -7.60
N ILE A 218 -14.92 -0.33 -6.38
CA ILE A 218 -16.01 0.43 -5.73
C ILE A 218 -15.71 1.92 -5.71
N PHE A 219 -14.50 2.30 -5.29
CA PHE A 219 -14.16 3.72 -5.14
C PHE A 219 -14.17 4.43 -6.49
N ARG A 220 -13.62 3.83 -7.57
CA ARG A 220 -13.62 4.47 -8.91
C ARG A 220 -15.03 4.62 -9.50
N GLU A 221 -15.93 3.68 -9.19
CA GLU A 221 -17.32 3.78 -9.63
C GLU A 221 -18.10 4.79 -8.78
N LEU A 222 -17.74 4.99 -7.50
CA LEU A 222 -18.23 6.08 -6.65
C LEU A 222 -17.81 7.46 -7.20
N GLU A 223 -16.57 7.60 -7.67
CA GLU A 223 -16.08 8.84 -8.31
C GLU A 223 -16.92 9.22 -9.54
N LEU A 224 -17.24 8.24 -10.38
CA LEU A 224 -18.11 8.43 -11.54
C LEU A 224 -19.54 8.77 -11.11
N ALA A 225 -20.09 8.08 -10.10
CA ALA A 225 -21.41 8.33 -9.56
C ALA A 225 -21.55 9.79 -9.07
N ILE A 226 -20.62 10.25 -8.22
CA ILE A 226 -20.55 11.63 -7.73
C ILE A 226 -20.43 12.63 -8.89
N SER A 227 -19.58 12.34 -9.87
CA SER A 227 -19.35 13.24 -11.02
C SER A 227 -20.60 13.48 -11.88
N VAL A 228 -21.58 12.56 -11.86
CA VAL A 228 -22.86 12.69 -12.58
C VAL A 228 -24.07 12.87 -11.65
N GLY A 229 -23.85 13.11 -10.35
CA GLY A 229 -24.91 13.36 -9.36
C GLY A 229 -25.81 12.16 -9.04
N ARG A 230 -25.25 10.94 -9.14
CA ARG A 230 -25.94 9.67 -8.84
C ARG A 230 -25.41 9.05 -7.56
N ILE A 231 -26.29 8.55 -6.70
CA ILE A 231 -25.89 7.80 -5.51
C ILE A 231 -25.42 6.40 -5.92
N LEU A 232 -24.21 6.00 -5.52
CA LEU A 232 -23.72 4.64 -5.75
C LEU A 232 -24.44 3.66 -4.81
N VAL A 233 -24.91 2.54 -5.35
CA VAL A 233 -25.54 1.42 -4.64
C VAL A 233 -24.86 0.12 -5.09
N LEU A 234 -24.50 -0.77 -4.16
CA LEU A 234 -24.02 -2.11 -4.54
C LEU A 234 -25.20 -3.00 -4.93
N ASP A 235 -25.07 -3.78 -6.00
CA ASP A 235 -26.14 -4.66 -6.48
C ASP A 235 -26.51 -5.72 -5.42
N PRO A 236 -27.76 -5.81 -4.93
CA PRO A 236 -28.12 -6.75 -3.86
C PRO A 236 -28.03 -8.23 -4.27
N LYS A 237 -28.03 -8.53 -5.58
CA LYS A 237 -27.92 -9.88 -6.16
C LYS A 237 -26.49 -10.24 -6.54
N ASN A 238 -25.68 -9.29 -6.99
CA ASN A 238 -24.28 -9.53 -7.36
C ASN A 238 -23.34 -8.41 -6.84
N PRO A 239 -23.21 -8.24 -5.52
CA PRO A 239 -22.44 -7.14 -4.95
C PRO A 239 -20.93 -7.41 -4.99
N PRO A 240 -20.09 -6.37 -5.16
CA PRO A 240 -18.63 -6.52 -5.13
C PRO A 240 -18.05 -7.18 -3.88
N GLY A 241 -17.05 -8.02 -4.10
CA GLY A 241 -16.23 -8.65 -3.06
C GLY A 241 -16.86 -9.83 -2.33
N GLY A 242 -18.02 -10.35 -2.75
CA GLY A 242 -18.67 -11.51 -2.12
C GLY A 242 -17.81 -12.78 -2.10
N HIS A 243 -16.92 -12.97 -3.07
CA HIS A 243 -15.94 -14.07 -3.08
C HIS A 243 -14.95 -14.01 -1.91
N LEU A 244 -14.72 -12.84 -1.32
CA LEU A 244 -13.79 -12.63 -0.23
C LEU A 244 -14.37 -13.02 1.15
N MET A 245 -15.70 -13.12 1.28
CA MET A 245 -16.38 -13.47 2.54
C MET A 245 -16.89 -14.92 2.55
N SER A 246 -17.30 -15.42 3.72
CA SER A 246 -18.15 -16.61 3.82
C SER A 246 -19.58 -16.27 3.36
N ASN A 247 -20.30 -17.22 2.74
CA ASN A 247 -21.57 -16.93 2.05
C ASN A 247 -22.68 -16.45 3.02
N ASP A 248 -22.65 -16.97 4.24
CA ASP A 248 -23.52 -16.65 5.38
C ASP A 248 -23.40 -15.20 5.87
N CYS A 249 -22.35 -14.46 5.48
CA CYS A 249 -22.19 -13.07 5.91
C CYS A 249 -23.28 -12.12 5.38
N GLY A 250 -23.92 -12.46 4.26
CA GLY A 250 -25.01 -11.65 3.69
C GLY A 250 -26.39 -12.03 4.24
N GLU A 251 -26.57 -13.27 4.68
CA GLU A 251 -27.87 -13.87 4.98
C GLU A 251 -28.62 -13.12 6.08
N TYR A 252 -27.92 -12.70 7.15
CA TYR A 252 -28.52 -11.92 8.24
C TYR A 252 -28.98 -10.51 7.84
N ARG A 253 -28.57 -10.01 6.66
CA ARG A 253 -29.06 -8.75 6.06
C ARG A 253 -30.04 -8.97 4.91
N GLY A 254 -30.39 -10.20 4.57
CA GLY A 254 -31.20 -10.53 3.40
C GLY A 254 -30.53 -10.16 2.07
N ARG A 255 -29.19 -10.12 2.01
CA ARG A 255 -28.39 -9.80 0.81
C ARG A 255 -27.44 -10.96 0.49
N ASN A 256 -26.89 -10.99 -0.72
CA ASN A 256 -25.74 -11.85 -0.99
C ASN A 256 -24.48 -11.31 -0.28
N ALA A 257 -23.53 -12.20 0.03
CA ALA A 257 -22.25 -11.86 0.65
C ALA A 257 -21.54 -10.74 -0.14
N SER A 258 -21.01 -9.73 0.56
CA SER A 258 -20.43 -8.52 -0.03
C SER A 258 -19.36 -7.90 0.89
N LEU A 259 -18.72 -6.82 0.44
CA LEU A 259 -17.87 -6.01 1.32
C LEU A 259 -18.64 -5.29 2.44
N GLU A 260 -19.94 -5.01 2.27
CA GLU A 260 -20.79 -4.42 3.33
C GLU A 260 -21.03 -5.41 4.50
N CYS A 261 -20.68 -6.69 4.36
CA CYS A 261 -20.61 -7.61 5.49
C CYS A 261 -19.64 -7.11 6.58
N VAL A 262 -18.51 -6.51 6.19
CA VAL A 262 -17.42 -6.09 7.09
C VAL A 262 -17.17 -4.57 7.10
N LEU A 263 -17.56 -3.88 6.04
CA LEU A 263 -17.55 -2.42 5.93
C LEU A 263 -18.95 -1.85 6.23
N GLU A 264 -19.06 -0.54 6.39
CA GLU A 264 -20.35 0.16 6.43
C GLU A 264 -21.04 0.15 5.06
N ASP A 265 -22.37 0.23 5.06
CA ASP A 265 -23.16 0.37 3.83
C ASP A 265 -22.72 1.62 3.04
N ILE A 266 -22.59 1.50 1.72
CA ILE A 266 -22.05 2.57 0.87
C ILE A 266 -22.98 3.80 0.76
N THR A 267 -24.26 3.62 1.13
CA THR A 267 -25.34 4.61 1.12
C THR A 267 -26.47 4.18 2.05
N SER A 268 -27.21 5.14 2.64
CA SER A 268 -28.48 4.87 3.32
C SER A 268 -29.67 4.69 2.37
N CYS A 269 -29.49 4.97 1.07
CA CYS A 269 -30.58 5.04 0.10
C CYS A 269 -30.76 3.78 -0.76
N ALA A 270 -30.05 2.68 -0.48
CA ALA A 270 -30.06 1.46 -1.31
C ALA A 270 -31.48 0.91 -1.59
N ALA A 271 -32.40 1.03 -0.63
CA ALA A 271 -33.79 0.56 -0.77
C ALA A 271 -34.67 1.40 -1.72
N TYR A 272 -34.23 2.61 -2.11
CA TYR A 272 -34.96 3.51 -3.01
C TYR A 272 -34.58 3.33 -4.49
N ALA A 273 -33.61 2.46 -4.79
CA ALA A 273 -33.16 2.20 -6.15
C ALA A 273 -34.14 1.26 -6.87
N THR A 274 -34.75 1.75 -7.95
CA THR A 274 -35.68 1.02 -8.82
C THR A 274 -35.14 0.99 -10.25
N PRO A 275 -35.64 0.11 -11.14
CA PRO A 275 -35.21 0.07 -12.55
C PRO A 275 -35.37 1.41 -13.30
N GLU A 276 -36.31 2.25 -12.88
CA GLU A 276 -36.68 3.51 -13.54
C GLU A 276 -35.75 4.67 -13.15
N ASN A 277 -35.22 4.68 -11.92
CA ASN A 277 -34.34 5.76 -11.42
C ASN A 277 -32.84 5.39 -11.41
N SER A 278 -32.51 4.16 -11.80
CA SER A 278 -31.17 3.57 -11.71
C SER A 278 -30.51 3.34 -13.07
N VAL A 279 -29.19 3.40 -13.13
CA VAL A 279 -28.37 2.91 -14.27
C VAL A 279 -27.37 1.86 -13.81
N ARG A 280 -26.84 1.05 -14.74
CA ARG A 280 -25.76 0.05 -14.51
C ARG A 280 -24.44 0.39 -15.21
N GLU A 281 -24.43 1.49 -15.96
CA GLU A 281 -23.25 2.00 -16.65
C GLU A 281 -23.34 3.52 -16.76
N ILE A 282 -22.19 4.20 -16.60
CA ILE A 282 -22.04 5.64 -16.81
C ILE A 282 -21.10 5.82 -18.00
N PRO A 283 -21.61 6.21 -19.18
CA PRO A 283 -20.76 6.43 -20.36
C PRO A 283 -19.70 7.52 -20.07
N PRO A 284 -18.40 7.31 -20.33
CA PRO A 284 -17.34 8.25 -19.93
C PRO A 284 -17.47 9.67 -20.50
N ASN A 285 -18.18 9.84 -21.62
CA ASN A 285 -18.49 11.14 -22.24
C ASN A 285 -19.59 11.93 -21.50
N THR A 286 -20.30 11.33 -20.55
CA THR A 286 -21.28 12.02 -19.69
C THR A 286 -20.65 12.71 -18.48
N VAL A 287 -19.37 12.43 -18.19
CA VAL A 287 -18.64 13.02 -17.06
C VAL A 287 -18.31 14.49 -17.35
N PRO A 288 -18.80 15.46 -16.57
CA PRO A 288 -18.54 16.88 -16.79
C PRO A 288 -17.05 17.22 -16.78
N GLY A 289 -16.60 18.00 -17.76
CA GLY A 289 -15.20 18.41 -17.91
C GLY A 289 -14.23 17.31 -18.35
N GLY A 290 -14.71 16.09 -18.65
CA GLY A 290 -13.89 14.98 -19.16
C GLY A 290 -12.90 14.37 -18.16
N ASN A 291 -12.82 14.89 -16.93
CA ASN A 291 -11.97 14.32 -15.88
C ASN A 291 -12.71 13.21 -15.12
N LYS A 292 -12.54 11.97 -15.60
CA LYS A 292 -13.12 10.75 -15.00
C LYS A 292 -12.46 10.26 -13.70
N PHE A 293 -11.55 11.03 -13.10
CA PHE A 293 -10.78 10.60 -11.93
C PHE A 293 -11.00 11.46 -10.69
N VAL A 294 -11.51 12.70 -10.84
CA VAL A 294 -11.77 13.62 -9.73
C VAL A 294 -13.00 14.47 -10.10
N PRO A 295 -14.09 14.44 -9.31
CA PRO A 295 -15.28 15.23 -9.58
C PRO A 295 -14.97 16.74 -9.61
N PRO A 296 -15.71 17.56 -10.38
CA PRO A 296 -15.35 18.96 -10.62
C PRO A 296 -15.22 19.82 -9.35
N LEU A 297 -16.11 19.67 -8.37
CA LEU A 297 -16.08 20.48 -7.15
C LEU A 297 -14.86 20.17 -6.26
N PRO A 298 -14.56 18.91 -5.88
CA PRO A 298 -13.28 18.53 -5.26
C PRO A 298 -12.05 19.01 -6.03
N ALA A 299 -12.06 18.90 -7.37
CA ALA A 299 -10.95 19.35 -8.22
C ALA A 299 -10.68 20.86 -8.06
N VAL A 300 -11.74 21.67 -8.13
CA VAL A 300 -11.64 23.13 -7.96
C VAL A 300 -11.29 23.49 -6.52
N ALA A 301 -11.91 22.86 -5.52
CA ALA A 301 -11.70 23.16 -4.11
C ALA A 301 -10.23 22.98 -3.68
N LEU A 302 -9.61 21.84 -4.00
CA LEU A 302 -8.18 21.62 -3.69
C LEU A 302 -7.28 22.56 -4.50
N THR A 303 -7.61 22.82 -5.77
CA THR A 303 -6.83 23.74 -6.61
C THR A 303 -6.85 25.17 -6.05
N MET A 304 -7.99 25.65 -5.56
CA MET A 304 -8.09 26.95 -4.89
C MET A 304 -7.32 26.97 -3.58
N TYR A 305 -7.51 25.97 -2.71
CA TYR A 305 -6.78 25.85 -1.45
C TYR A 305 -5.25 25.90 -1.64
N MET A 306 -4.74 25.12 -2.60
CA MET A 306 -3.29 25.02 -2.85
C MET A 306 -2.74 26.27 -3.53
N LYS A 307 -3.55 26.97 -4.34
CA LYS A 307 -3.17 28.27 -4.92
C LYS A 307 -2.90 29.32 -3.84
N GLU A 308 -3.70 29.36 -2.78
CA GLU A 308 -3.47 30.27 -1.62
C GLU A 308 -2.19 29.92 -0.85
N THR A 309 -1.72 28.66 -0.91
CA THR A 309 -0.39 28.26 -0.41
C THR A 309 0.78 28.55 -1.38
N GLY A 310 0.50 29.17 -2.54
CA GLY A 310 1.49 29.45 -3.59
C GLY A 310 1.88 28.23 -4.43
N LEU A 311 1.11 27.14 -4.38
CA LEU A 311 1.44 25.87 -5.05
C LEU A 311 0.51 25.59 -6.24
N ALA A 312 1.09 25.33 -7.40
CA ALA A 312 0.38 24.85 -8.58
C ALA A 312 0.27 23.31 -8.55
N LEU A 313 -0.94 22.78 -8.71
CA LEU A 313 -1.19 21.34 -8.65
C LEU A 313 -0.99 20.64 -10.00
N SER A 314 -0.40 19.44 -9.94
CA SER A 314 -0.43 18.48 -11.05
C SER A 314 -1.67 17.59 -10.96
N GLY A 315 -2.15 17.11 -12.11
CA GLY A 315 -3.26 16.15 -12.16
C GLY A 315 -2.94 14.80 -11.48
N ALA A 316 -1.66 14.45 -11.33
CA ALA A 316 -1.24 13.27 -10.57
C ALA A 316 -1.42 13.47 -9.06
N PHE A 317 -1.03 14.64 -8.53
CA PHE A 317 -1.26 14.97 -7.11
C PHE A 317 -2.75 15.06 -6.79
N LEU A 318 -3.53 15.73 -7.63
CA LEU A 318 -4.97 15.90 -7.42
C LEU A 318 -5.70 14.55 -7.38
N ARG A 319 -5.31 13.62 -8.27
CA ARG A 319 -5.82 12.25 -8.27
C ARG A 319 -5.42 11.48 -7.04
N TYR A 320 -4.13 11.47 -6.69
CA TYR A 320 -3.61 10.82 -5.49
C TYR A 320 -4.36 11.27 -4.23
N TRP A 321 -4.56 12.58 -4.07
CA TRP A 321 -5.33 13.15 -2.96
C TRP A 321 -6.77 12.65 -2.95
N TRP A 322 -7.48 12.74 -4.07
CA TRP A 322 -8.90 12.37 -4.13
C TRP A 322 -9.11 10.87 -3.91
N HIS A 323 -8.26 10.04 -4.51
CA HIS A 323 -8.32 8.58 -4.38
C HIS A 323 -8.05 8.14 -2.95
N ALA A 324 -7.20 8.85 -2.20
CA ALA A 324 -7.03 8.63 -0.77
C ALA A 324 -8.33 8.92 0.01
N GLN A 325 -9.09 9.96 -0.36
CA GLN A 325 -10.40 10.23 0.23
C GLN A 325 -11.41 9.12 -0.10
N MET A 326 -11.42 8.61 -1.33
CA MET A 326 -12.34 7.54 -1.73
C MET A 326 -12.00 6.21 -1.07
N TYR A 327 -10.71 5.88 -0.92
CA TYR A 327 -10.26 4.74 -0.13
C TYR A 327 -10.75 4.84 1.32
N ALA A 328 -10.61 6.00 1.97
CA ALA A 328 -11.10 6.23 3.33
C ALA A 328 -12.62 6.07 3.45
N TYR A 329 -13.36 6.61 2.47
CA TYR A 329 -14.82 6.54 2.46
C TYR A 329 -15.33 5.11 2.29
N VAL A 330 -14.79 4.35 1.32
CA VAL A 330 -15.22 2.96 1.10
C VAL A 330 -14.74 2.06 2.25
N PHE A 331 -13.53 2.29 2.78
CA PHE A 331 -12.89 1.42 3.76
C PHE A 331 -13.18 1.82 5.21
N ARG A 332 -14.47 1.99 5.54
CA ARG A 332 -14.95 2.15 6.92
C ARG A 332 -15.45 0.82 7.48
N PRO A 333 -14.74 0.15 8.40
CA PRO A 333 -15.28 -1.02 9.10
C PRO A 333 -16.58 -0.69 9.86
N ASN A 334 -17.54 -1.60 9.79
CA ASN A 334 -18.79 -1.50 10.55
C ASN A 334 -18.58 -1.84 12.04
N PRO A 335 -19.52 -1.47 12.95
CA PRO A 335 -19.34 -1.65 14.39
C PRO A 335 -19.05 -3.09 14.84
N GLN A 336 -19.69 -4.08 14.20
CA GLN A 336 -19.47 -5.50 14.48
C GLN A 336 -18.04 -5.92 14.11
N THR A 337 -17.55 -5.43 12.97
CA THR A 337 -16.19 -5.66 12.50
C THR A 337 -15.17 -5.00 13.43
N LEU A 338 -15.39 -3.74 13.85
CA LEU A 338 -14.53 -3.07 14.82
C LEU A 338 -14.45 -3.84 16.15
N ALA A 339 -15.58 -4.29 16.70
CA ALA A 339 -15.60 -5.10 17.91
C ALA A 339 -14.78 -6.41 17.75
N ARG A 340 -14.95 -7.12 16.63
CA ARG A 340 -14.19 -8.33 16.31
C ARG A 340 -12.71 -8.06 16.08
N MET A 341 -12.35 -6.92 15.47
CA MET A 341 -10.96 -6.47 15.32
C MET A 341 -10.32 -6.18 16.68
N VAL A 342 -11.03 -5.56 17.62
CA VAL A 342 -10.54 -5.31 18.98
C VAL A 342 -10.29 -6.62 19.73
N GLU A 343 -11.24 -7.57 19.66
CA GLU A 343 -11.05 -8.90 20.25
C GLU A 343 -9.79 -9.60 19.71
N MET A 344 -9.62 -9.62 18.39
CA MET A 344 -8.42 -10.17 17.75
C MET A 344 -7.14 -9.41 18.16
N ARG A 345 -7.17 -8.08 18.16
CA ARG A 345 -6.03 -7.21 18.47
C ARG A 345 -5.54 -7.35 19.92
N MET A 346 -6.45 -7.65 20.83
CA MET A 346 -6.19 -7.90 22.26
C MET A 346 -5.79 -9.35 22.54
N ASN A 347 -5.91 -10.26 21.57
CA ASN A 347 -5.54 -11.66 21.73
C ASN A 347 -4.00 -11.82 21.79
N LYS A 348 -3.51 -12.14 23.00
CA LYS A 348 -2.08 -12.29 23.31
C LYS A 348 -1.37 -13.44 22.59
N THR A 349 -2.08 -14.34 21.92
CA THR A 349 -1.48 -15.44 21.13
C THR A 349 -1.56 -15.21 19.62
N LEU A 350 -2.43 -14.31 19.14
CA LEU A 350 -2.56 -13.99 17.72
C LEU A 350 -1.39 -13.14 17.19
N HIS A 351 -0.69 -12.44 18.08
CA HIS A 351 0.43 -11.56 17.73
C HIS A 351 1.69 -11.90 18.52
N THR A 352 2.79 -12.11 17.80
CA THR A 352 4.11 -12.40 18.39
C THR A 352 5.09 -11.29 18.02
N ALA A 353 5.95 -10.93 18.96
CA ALA A 353 7.16 -10.19 18.70
C ALA A 353 8.42 -11.02 18.98
N VAL A 354 9.50 -10.70 18.27
CA VAL A 354 10.81 -11.32 18.35
C VAL A 354 11.84 -10.22 18.59
N ASP A 355 12.49 -10.26 19.75
CA ASP A 355 13.64 -9.38 20.03
C ASP A 355 14.94 -10.09 19.62
N THR A 356 15.57 -9.61 18.55
CA THR A 356 16.83 -10.20 18.08
C THR A 356 18.06 -9.72 18.88
N ASN A 357 17.89 -8.75 19.79
CA ASN A 357 18.93 -8.31 20.74
C ASN A 357 19.07 -9.27 21.92
N VAL A 358 17.98 -9.94 22.34
CA VAL A 358 17.95 -10.78 23.53
C VAL A 358 17.91 -12.25 23.14
N ARG A 359 18.88 -13.02 23.65
CA ARG A 359 18.87 -14.48 23.54
C ARG A 359 18.20 -15.11 24.74
N ASP A 360 17.41 -16.15 24.49
CA ASP A 360 16.93 -17.06 25.53
C ASP A 360 18.03 -18.03 25.98
N LYS A 361 17.69 -18.95 26.89
CA LYS A 361 18.62 -19.94 27.44
C LYS A 361 19.16 -20.92 26.39
N ASP A 362 18.48 -21.06 25.25
CA ASP A 362 18.86 -21.93 24.14
C ASP A 362 19.63 -21.17 23.03
N GLY A 363 19.92 -19.87 23.22
CA GLY A 363 20.55 -19.02 22.22
C GLY A 363 19.63 -18.53 21.09
N LYS A 364 18.31 -18.78 21.19
CA LYS A 364 17.32 -18.31 20.20
C LYS A 364 16.86 -16.89 20.54
N ALA A 365 16.30 -16.18 19.57
CA ALA A 365 15.76 -14.84 19.80
C ALA A 365 14.54 -14.90 20.71
N LYS A 366 14.48 -14.03 21.72
CA LYS A 366 13.41 -14.06 22.73
C LYS A 366 12.06 -13.66 22.13
N LEU A 367 11.02 -14.41 22.48
CA LEU A 367 9.63 -14.10 22.12
C LEU A 367 8.98 -13.15 23.15
N HIS A 368 8.16 -12.25 22.64
CA HIS A 368 7.43 -11.22 23.38
C HIS A 368 5.98 -11.14 22.91
N THR A 369 5.06 -10.74 23.80
CA THR A 369 3.70 -10.34 23.41
C THR A 369 3.71 -8.97 22.74
N VAL A 370 2.88 -8.77 21.71
CA VAL A 370 2.71 -7.45 21.07
C VAL A 370 1.76 -6.60 21.93
N PRO A 371 2.16 -5.40 22.38
CA PRO A 371 1.29 -4.54 23.19
C PRO A 371 0.18 -3.89 22.36
N PHE A 372 -0.81 -3.31 23.03
CA PHE A 372 -1.78 -2.39 22.43
C PHE A 372 -1.72 -1.02 23.16
N PRO A 373 -1.58 0.09 22.43
CA PRO A 373 -1.16 0.17 21.02
C PRO A 373 0.28 -0.35 20.79
N LEU A 374 0.72 -0.37 19.53
CA LEU A 374 2.13 -0.55 19.19
C LEU A 374 2.97 0.59 19.79
N PRO A 375 4.20 0.32 20.25
CA PRO A 375 5.01 1.35 20.90
C PRO A 375 5.39 2.48 19.93
N PRO A 376 5.65 3.71 20.41
CA PRO A 376 6.21 4.78 19.59
C PRO A 376 7.48 4.37 18.84
N SER A 377 7.75 5.06 17.73
CA SER A 377 8.90 4.82 16.85
C SER A 377 8.88 3.44 16.16
N THR A 378 7.72 2.79 16.05
CA THR A 378 7.54 1.55 15.29
C THR A 378 7.32 1.87 13.81
N LEU A 379 7.99 1.12 12.92
CA LEU A 379 7.77 1.17 11.48
C LEU A 379 6.72 0.11 11.07
N SER A 380 5.74 0.47 10.25
CA SER A 380 4.94 -0.49 9.50
C SER A 380 5.72 -0.95 8.29
N MET A 381 5.80 -2.26 8.05
CA MET A 381 6.44 -2.83 6.87
C MET A 381 5.49 -3.82 6.21
N HIS A 382 5.02 -3.51 5.00
CA HIS A 382 4.17 -4.43 4.22
C HIS A 382 4.95 -5.01 3.04
N ILE A 383 5.29 -6.29 3.16
CA ILE A 383 6.08 -7.04 2.19
C ILE A 383 5.12 -7.84 1.31
N ARG A 384 4.99 -7.41 0.05
CA ARG A 384 4.11 -8.02 -0.95
C ARG A 384 4.94 -8.85 -1.92
N HIS A 385 4.82 -10.18 -1.84
CA HIS A 385 5.44 -11.12 -2.77
C HIS A 385 4.33 -11.80 -3.60
N GLY A 386 4.00 -13.08 -3.38
CA GLY A 386 2.82 -13.74 -3.95
C GLY A 386 2.71 -13.66 -5.47
N ASP A 387 1.47 -13.55 -5.97
CA ASP A 387 1.15 -13.36 -7.39
C ASP A 387 1.68 -12.04 -8.00
N LYS A 388 2.22 -11.09 -7.20
CA LYS A 388 2.76 -9.82 -7.71
C LYS A 388 3.98 -10.01 -8.63
N ALA A 389 4.68 -11.15 -8.54
CA ALA A 389 5.73 -11.53 -9.48
C ALA A 389 5.25 -11.64 -10.95
N ILE A 390 3.93 -11.77 -11.18
CA ILE A 390 3.31 -11.76 -12.51
C ILE A 390 3.07 -10.32 -13.00
N GLU A 391 2.93 -9.36 -12.09
CA GLU A 391 2.66 -7.95 -12.38
C GLU A 391 3.93 -7.07 -12.50
N GLY A 392 5.12 -7.58 -12.16
CA GLY A 392 6.38 -6.83 -12.29
C GLY A 392 7.56 -7.41 -11.49
N ARG A 393 8.61 -6.59 -11.30
CA ARG A 393 9.77 -6.96 -10.46
C ARG A 393 9.30 -7.22 -9.03
N LEU A 394 9.62 -8.42 -8.52
CA LEU A 394 9.54 -8.72 -7.10
C LEU A 394 10.62 -7.92 -6.37
N ILE A 395 10.22 -7.13 -5.38
CA ILE A 395 11.11 -6.47 -4.42
C ILE A 395 11.41 -7.51 -3.35
N SER A 396 12.67 -7.72 -2.97
CA SER A 396 13.00 -8.72 -1.95
C SER A 396 12.69 -8.22 -0.54
N THR A 397 12.44 -9.14 0.42
CA THR A 397 12.34 -8.81 1.86
C THR A 397 13.46 -7.86 2.29
N ARG A 398 14.68 -8.18 1.86
CA ARG A 398 15.91 -7.44 2.16
C ARG A 398 15.83 -5.97 1.73
N ASP A 399 15.24 -5.67 0.58
CA ASP A 399 15.13 -4.29 0.07
C ASP A 399 14.22 -3.44 0.97
N TYR A 400 13.13 -4.00 1.51
CA TYR A 400 12.30 -3.32 2.51
C TYR A 400 13.09 -3.05 3.80
N ILE A 401 13.84 -4.03 4.31
CA ILE A 401 14.65 -3.87 5.54
C ILE A 401 15.77 -2.84 5.34
N VAL A 402 16.42 -2.84 4.17
CA VAL A 402 17.45 -1.87 3.79
C VAL A 402 16.88 -0.46 3.73
N THR A 403 15.71 -0.31 3.11
CA THR A 403 14.98 0.97 3.01
C THR A 403 14.68 1.52 4.41
N ALA A 404 14.24 0.65 5.31
CA ALA A 404 14.02 0.97 6.71
C ALA A 404 15.33 1.35 7.46
N GLU A 405 16.39 0.56 7.35
CA GLU A 405 17.67 0.84 8.03
C GLU A 405 18.35 2.12 7.53
N ARG A 406 18.24 2.46 6.24
CA ARG A 406 18.70 3.75 5.69
C ARG A 406 17.95 4.93 6.32
N PHE A 407 16.63 4.81 6.46
CA PHE A 407 15.82 5.87 7.05
C PHE A 407 16.12 6.07 8.54
N ILE A 408 16.23 4.97 9.31
CA ILE A 408 16.58 5.02 10.73
C ILE A 408 17.99 5.63 10.91
N LEU A 409 18.96 5.26 10.06
CA LEU A 409 20.32 5.80 10.09
C LEU A 409 20.37 7.33 9.88
N ARG A 410 19.49 7.85 9.03
CA ARG A 410 19.34 9.30 8.79
C ARG A 410 18.53 10.01 9.87
N ASN A 411 17.84 9.27 10.74
CA ASN A 411 16.96 9.80 11.79
C ASN A 411 17.15 9.06 13.15
N PRO A 412 18.38 8.94 13.67
CA PRO A 412 18.72 8.00 14.75
C PRO A 412 18.15 8.37 16.12
N ILE A 413 17.74 9.63 16.31
CA ILE A 413 17.08 10.12 17.53
C ILE A 413 15.63 9.65 17.60
N THR A 414 14.88 9.79 16.51
CA THR A 414 13.41 9.60 16.48
C THR A 414 12.99 8.15 16.23
N TYR A 415 13.74 7.40 15.40
CA TYR A 415 13.34 6.05 14.98
C TYR A 415 14.25 4.97 15.57
N ARG A 416 13.70 3.76 15.67
CA ARG A 416 14.34 2.57 16.25
C ARG A 416 14.26 1.43 15.25
N LYS A 417 15.14 0.43 15.34
CA LYS A 417 14.97 -0.83 14.60
C LYS A 417 13.84 -1.64 15.26
N ARG A 418 12.60 -1.21 15.05
CA ARG A 418 11.36 -1.80 15.56
C ARG A 418 10.33 -1.74 14.44
N ALA A 419 9.78 -2.88 14.03
CA ALA A 419 8.77 -2.90 12.98
C ALA A 419 7.64 -3.89 13.25
N PHE A 420 6.44 -3.50 12.82
CA PHE A 420 5.32 -4.42 12.63
C PHE A 420 5.25 -4.83 11.15
N VAL A 421 5.31 -6.13 10.88
CA VAL A 421 5.41 -6.69 9.53
C VAL A 421 4.13 -7.40 9.13
N THR A 422 3.60 -7.03 7.97
CA THR A 422 2.46 -7.68 7.32
C THR A 422 2.89 -8.25 5.98
N THR A 423 2.48 -9.48 5.68
CA THR A 423 2.80 -10.19 4.44
C THR A 423 1.97 -11.46 4.32
N GLU A 424 1.66 -11.86 3.09
CA GLU A 424 1.15 -13.17 2.70
C GLU A 424 2.23 -14.26 2.65
N ASP A 425 3.50 -13.89 2.54
CA ASP A 425 4.62 -14.81 2.30
C ASP A 425 5.20 -15.34 3.64
N PRO A 426 5.19 -16.67 3.88
CA PRO A 426 5.84 -17.25 5.05
C PRO A 426 7.38 -17.17 4.99
N GLY A 427 7.97 -17.10 3.79
CA GLY A 427 9.41 -16.94 3.57
C GLY A 427 9.93 -15.61 4.13
N ALA A 428 9.26 -14.50 3.80
CA ALA A 428 9.54 -13.18 4.38
C ALA A 428 9.50 -13.16 5.91
N ILE A 429 8.55 -13.86 6.55
CA ILE A 429 8.50 -14.01 8.02
C ILE A 429 9.72 -14.78 8.55
N GLU A 430 10.12 -15.87 7.89
CA GLU A 430 11.31 -16.63 8.28
C GLU A 430 12.64 -15.91 7.99
N GLU A 431 12.65 -14.92 7.09
CA GLU A 431 13.80 -14.06 6.84
C GLU A 431 13.93 -12.99 7.94
N ILE A 432 12.88 -12.18 8.21
CA ILE A 432 12.95 -11.12 9.25
C ILE A 432 13.34 -11.69 10.61
N LYS A 433 12.82 -12.88 11.00
CA LYS A 433 13.17 -13.55 12.27
C LYS A 433 14.66 -13.86 12.43
N LYS A 434 15.40 -13.94 11.32
CA LYS A 434 16.85 -14.20 11.28
C LYS A 434 17.66 -12.92 11.06
N THR A 435 17.06 -11.85 10.52
CA THR A 435 17.71 -10.55 10.33
C THR A 435 17.84 -9.81 11.66
N THR A 436 19.04 -9.84 12.23
CA THR A 436 19.38 -9.00 13.40
C THR A 436 19.63 -7.56 12.96
N GLY A 437 20.36 -7.35 11.86
CA GLY A 437 20.58 -6.05 11.20
C GLY A 437 21.31 -6.23 9.88
N ILE A 438 21.34 -5.20 9.03
CA ILE A 438 21.99 -5.26 7.69
C ILE A 438 23.22 -4.36 7.62
N ASN A 439 23.19 -3.18 8.25
CA ASN A 439 24.29 -2.23 8.25
C ASN A 439 25.47 -2.73 9.14
N PRO A 440 26.73 -2.77 8.63
CA PRO A 440 27.91 -3.15 9.41
C PRO A 440 28.27 -2.15 10.54
N VAL A 441 27.79 -0.91 10.49
CA VAL A 441 28.04 0.12 11.50
C VAL A 441 27.04 0.00 12.66
N GLY A 442 27.21 -1.04 13.50
CA GLY A 442 26.31 -1.35 14.60
C GLY A 442 26.16 -0.26 15.68
N THR A 443 27.05 0.74 15.68
CA THR A 443 27.10 1.86 16.64
C THR A 443 26.40 3.13 16.14
N ALA A 444 25.93 3.17 14.88
CA ALA A 444 25.21 4.32 14.33
C ALA A 444 23.70 4.31 14.65
N TYR A 445 23.25 3.35 15.47
CA TYR A 445 21.85 3.13 15.81
C TYR A 445 21.63 3.20 17.32
N SER A 446 20.47 3.72 17.71
CA SER A 446 19.94 3.70 19.07
C SER A 446 19.65 2.28 19.60
N ASN A 447 19.39 1.32 18.71
CA ASN A 447 19.42 -0.11 19.02
C ASN A 447 20.07 -0.89 17.86
N PRO A 448 21.05 -1.77 18.13
CA PRO A 448 21.84 -2.41 17.08
C PRO A 448 21.03 -3.42 16.26
N ASN A 449 20.13 -4.17 16.92
CA ASN A 449 19.33 -5.21 16.27
C ASN A 449 17.82 -4.95 16.32
N TRP A 450 17.11 -5.57 15.38
CA TRP A 450 15.68 -5.42 15.16
C TRP A 450 14.78 -6.07 16.22
N TYR A 451 13.67 -5.39 16.51
CA TYR A 451 12.50 -5.93 17.19
C TYR A 451 11.37 -6.09 16.16
N TRP A 452 11.02 -7.33 15.82
CA TRP A 452 10.03 -7.65 14.79
C TRP A 452 8.71 -8.08 15.43
N SER A 453 7.59 -7.44 15.06
CA SER A 453 6.24 -7.84 15.47
C SER A 453 5.45 -8.31 14.26
N TYR A 454 4.67 -9.39 14.38
CA TYR A 454 3.82 -9.90 13.30
C TYR A 454 2.65 -10.73 13.86
N SER A 455 1.65 -11.01 13.03
CA SER A 455 0.50 -11.86 13.41
C SER A 455 0.71 -13.33 13.01
N ASN A 456 0.34 -14.25 13.89
CA ASN A 456 0.42 -15.71 13.73
C ASN A 456 -0.75 -16.26 12.89
N ILE A 457 -0.82 -15.81 11.64
CA ILE A 457 -1.91 -16.13 10.71
C ILE A 457 -1.45 -17.15 9.65
N PRO A 458 -2.37 -17.97 9.10
CA PRO A 458 -2.09 -18.77 7.90
C PRO A 458 -1.54 -17.91 6.76
N ARG A 459 -0.55 -18.43 6.04
CA ARG A 459 0.15 -17.73 4.96
C ARG A 459 0.45 -18.66 3.81
N PHE A 460 0.30 -18.13 2.60
CA PHE A 460 0.59 -18.81 1.36
C PHE A 460 1.11 -17.79 0.34
N ASP A 461 2.29 -18.07 -0.21
CA ASP A 461 2.89 -17.27 -1.28
C ASP A 461 2.11 -17.51 -2.60
N GLY A 462 1.11 -16.67 -2.83
CA GLY A 462 0.13 -16.80 -3.90
C GLY A 462 -0.87 -15.65 -3.90
N SER A 463 -2.07 -15.87 -4.43
CA SER A 463 -3.08 -14.81 -4.50
C SER A 463 -3.72 -14.52 -3.13
N PRO A 464 -4.20 -13.29 -2.88
CA PRO A 464 -4.90 -12.96 -1.64
C PRO A 464 -6.13 -13.86 -1.38
N PHE A 465 -6.80 -14.30 -2.44
CA PHE A 465 -7.94 -15.22 -2.36
C PHE A 465 -7.55 -16.63 -1.90
N GLN A 466 -6.35 -17.12 -2.28
CA GLN A 466 -5.84 -18.40 -1.78
C GLN A 466 -5.52 -18.33 -0.28
N ASN A 467 -5.02 -17.20 0.22
CA ASN A 467 -4.78 -16.98 1.65
C ASN A 467 -6.09 -17.03 2.46
N LEU A 468 -7.16 -16.37 2.01
CA LEU A 468 -8.47 -16.42 2.66
C LEU A 468 -9.04 -17.85 2.73
N ARG A 469 -8.78 -18.68 1.71
CA ARG A 469 -9.18 -20.10 1.66
C ARG A 469 -8.40 -21.03 2.61
N LEU A 470 -7.33 -20.55 3.25
CA LEU A 470 -6.65 -21.29 4.32
C LEU A 470 -7.47 -21.29 5.62
N SER A 471 -8.39 -20.33 5.77
CA SER A 471 -9.29 -20.24 6.92
C SER A 471 -10.59 -20.98 6.66
N VAL A 472 -11.11 -21.66 7.69
CA VAL A 472 -12.46 -22.24 7.69
C VAL A 472 -13.53 -21.14 7.56
N ASN A 473 -13.31 -19.98 8.19
CA ASN A 473 -14.16 -18.81 8.07
C ASN A 473 -13.43 -17.70 7.29
N ARG A 474 -13.85 -17.46 6.04
CA ARG A 474 -13.29 -16.41 5.16
C ARG A 474 -13.58 -15.01 5.68
N THR A 475 -14.75 -14.79 6.27
CA THR A 475 -15.13 -13.49 6.87
C THR A 475 -14.20 -13.13 8.03
N ASP A 476 -13.95 -14.03 8.98
CA ASP A 476 -12.99 -13.79 10.07
C ASP A 476 -11.56 -13.57 9.55
N ALA A 477 -11.14 -14.31 8.51
CA ALA A 477 -9.84 -14.09 7.88
C ALA A 477 -9.73 -12.70 7.24
N MET A 478 -10.81 -12.20 6.63
CA MET A 478 -10.84 -10.82 6.14
C MET A 478 -10.73 -9.82 7.29
N ILE A 479 -11.53 -9.97 8.36
CA ILE A 479 -11.50 -9.10 9.53
C ILE A 479 -10.09 -9.07 10.15
N MET A 480 -9.41 -10.22 10.17
CA MET A 480 -8.02 -10.34 10.62
C MET A 480 -7.03 -9.59 9.74
N HIS A 481 -7.20 -9.59 8.41
CA HIS A 481 -6.40 -8.77 7.50
C HIS A 481 -6.71 -7.27 7.62
N ILE A 482 -7.98 -6.87 7.81
CA ILE A 482 -8.38 -5.49 8.13
C ILE A 482 -7.74 -5.04 9.45
N MET A 483 -7.71 -5.90 10.46
CA MET A 483 -7.05 -5.64 11.74
C MET A 483 -5.53 -5.47 11.59
N GLN A 484 -4.86 -6.24 10.71
CA GLN A 484 -3.46 -6.01 10.34
C GLN A 484 -3.25 -4.65 9.65
N LEU A 485 -4.22 -4.17 8.86
CA LEU A 485 -4.18 -2.84 8.25
C LEU A 485 -4.30 -1.73 9.30
N TRP A 486 -5.15 -1.93 10.33
CA TRP A 486 -5.26 -1.01 11.47
C TRP A 486 -3.96 -0.96 12.28
N MET A 487 -3.36 -2.12 12.58
CA MET A 487 -2.05 -2.21 13.24
C MET A 487 -0.93 -1.55 12.41
N ALA A 488 -1.01 -1.60 11.09
CA ALA A 488 -0.06 -0.89 10.23
C ALA A 488 -0.14 0.63 10.43
N VAL A 489 -1.34 1.22 10.56
CA VAL A 489 -1.49 2.68 10.78
C VAL A 489 -1.37 3.13 12.24
N GLU A 490 -1.31 2.21 13.20
CA GLU A 490 -0.78 2.50 14.55
C GLU A 490 0.69 2.97 14.50
N CYS A 491 1.47 2.54 13.49
CA CYS A 491 2.90 2.83 13.35
C CYS A 491 3.20 4.29 12.96
N ASP A 492 4.44 4.74 13.16
CA ASP A 492 4.87 6.14 12.99
C ASP A 492 5.67 6.40 11.71
N ALA A 493 6.02 5.36 10.97
CA ALA A 493 6.65 5.41 9.66
C ALA A 493 6.24 4.17 8.85
N PHE A 494 6.28 4.27 7.53
CA PHE A 494 5.70 3.27 6.63
C PHE A 494 6.73 2.83 5.60
N VAL A 495 6.86 1.53 5.41
CA VAL A 495 7.74 0.90 4.41
C VAL A 495 6.89 -0.03 3.56
N GLY A 496 6.87 0.21 2.25
CA GLY A 496 6.01 -0.54 1.35
C GLY A 496 6.36 -0.27 -0.11
N ASN A 497 5.57 -0.83 -1.01
CA ASN A 497 5.62 -0.60 -2.44
C ASN A 497 4.23 -0.10 -2.91
N ARG A 498 4.13 1.16 -3.35
CA ARG A 498 2.84 1.75 -3.79
C ARG A 498 2.24 1.11 -5.03
N ASN A 499 2.98 0.29 -5.78
CA ASN A 499 2.41 -0.57 -6.82
C ASN A 499 1.46 -1.67 -6.25
N SER A 500 1.49 -1.95 -4.93
CA SER A 500 0.48 -2.80 -4.26
C SER A 500 -0.74 -1.98 -3.83
N ASN A 501 -1.95 -2.41 -4.19
CA ASN A 501 -3.19 -1.77 -3.71
C ASN A 501 -3.35 -1.86 -2.17
N TRP A 502 -2.70 -2.83 -1.50
CA TRP A 502 -2.69 -2.90 -0.04
C TRP A 502 -1.86 -1.77 0.58
N ASN A 503 -0.72 -1.46 -0.02
CA ASN A 503 0.10 -0.32 0.37
C ASN A 503 -0.61 1.01 0.10
N LYS A 504 -1.36 1.11 -1.01
CA LYS A 504 -2.22 2.28 -1.29
C LYS A 504 -3.30 2.47 -0.21
N LEU A 505 -3.89 1.37 0.30
CA LEU A 505 -4.80 1.42 1.44
C LEU A 505 -4.10 1.94 2.71
N ILE A 506 -2.93 1.40 3.08
CA ILE A 506 -2.13 1.90 4.22
C ILE A 506 -1.87 3.41 4.08
N ASP A 507 -1.39 3.83 2.91
CA ASP A 507 -0.98 5.20 2.60
C ASP A 507 -2.17 6.18 2.56
N SER A 508 -3.36 5.69 2.17
CA SER A 508 -4.60 6.48 2.21
C SER A 508 -5.14 6.62 3.62
N ILE A 509 -5.30 5.51 4.35
CA ILE A 509 -5.90 5.47 5.69
C ILE A 509 -5.06 6.27 6.67
N ARG A 510 -3.72 6.16 6.63
CA ARG A 510 -2.82 6.97 7.46
C ARG A 510 -2.92 8.48 7.21
N CYS A 511 -3.54 8.90 6.11
CA CYS A 511 -3.69 10.30 5.69
C CYS A 511 -5.11 10.85 5.92
N THR A 512 -6.08 10.00 6.29
CA THR A 512 -7.51 10.33 6.19
C THR A 512 -8.33 9.85 7.39
N LEU A 513 -8.15 8.60 7.81
CA LEU A 513 -8.76 8.03 9.02
C LEU A 513 -7.78 8.02 10.21
N MET A 514 -6.55 8.48 9.99
CA MET A 514 -5.55 8.78 11.01
C MET A 514 -4.81 10.05 10.57
N ASP A 515 -4.38 10.87 11.51
CA ASP A 515 -3.66 12.12 11.26
C ASP A 515 -2.13 11.92 11.17
N LYS A 516 -1.73 10.95 10.32
CA LYS A 516 -0.33 10.57 10.08
C LYS A 516 0.10 10.80 8.63
N CYS A 517 -0.51 11.73 7.90
CA CYS A 517 -0.16 12.00 6.50
C CYS A 517 1.26 12.57 6.34
N ARG A 518 1.68 13.42 7.29
CA ARG A 518 3.06 13.93 7.38
C ARG A 518 4.08 12.88 7.87
N ALA A 519 3.64 11.70 8.33
CA ALA A 519 4.55 10.61 8.67
C ALA A 519 5.29 10.11 7.40
N PRO A 520 6.55 9.70 7.52
CA PRO A 520 7.34 9.28 6.37
C PRO A 520 6.82 7.95 5.80
N TYR A 521 6.54 7.94 4.50
CA TYR A 521 6.33 6.72 3.74
C TYR A 521 7.52 6.51 2.80
N LEU A 522 8.15 5.35 2.95
CA LEU A 522 9.37 4.94 2.29
C LEU A 522 9.02 3.88 1.25
N ASP A 523 9.15 4.23 -0.03
CA ASP A 523 8.92 3.27 -1.10
C ASP A 523 10.15 2.39 -1.28
N ALA A 524 9.98 1.08 -1.09
CA ALA A 524 11.00 0.06 -1.37
C ALA A 524 11.00 -0.37 -2.85
N GLY A 525 10.01 0.08 -3.63
CA GLY A 525 9.94 -0.10 -5.08
C GLY A 525 10.66 1.00 -5.83
N TYR A 526 10.07 1.43 -6.95
CA TYR A 526 10.59 2.57 -7.69
C TYR A 526 10.12 3.87 -7.04
N SER A 527 10.99 4.89 -7.02
CA SER A 527 10.73 6.21 -6.41
C SER A 527 9.49 6.94 -6.97
N ALA A 528 8.95 6.48 -8.10
CA ALA A 528 7.81 7.03 -8.80
C ALA A 528 6.58 6.09 -8.85
N ASP A 529 6.54 4.97 -8.11
CA ASP A 529 5.39 4.04 -8.10
C ASP A 529 4.07 4.70 -7.61
N TRP A 530 4.17 5.87 -6.96
CA TRP A 530 3.04 6.74 -6.62
C TRP A 530 2.43 7.50 -7.81
N LEU A 531 3.13 7.71 -8.93
CA LEU A 531 2.56 8.32 -10.14
C LEU A 531 1.49 7.43 -10.78
N HIS A 532 1.54 6.13 -10.48
CA HIS A 532 0.54 5.13 -10.83
C HIS A 532 -0.43 4.86 -9.67
N PHE A 533 -0.68 5.86 -8.80
CA PHE A 533 -1.89 5.91 -7.98
C PHE A 533 -3.09 6.10 -8.93
N PRO A 534 -3.92 5.06 -9.13
CA PRO A 534 -4.50 4.79 -10.44
C PRO A 534 -5.89 5.39 -10.70
#